data_AF-A0A5N6ZMJ6-F1
#
_entry.id   AF-A0A5N6ZMJ6-F1
#
_cell.length_a   1.000
_cell.length_b   1.000
_cell.length_c   1.000
_cell.angle_alpha   90.00
_cell.angle_beta   90.00
_cell.angle_gamma   90.00
#
_symmetry.space_group_name_H-M   'P 1'
#
loop_
_entity.id
_entity.type
_entity.pdbx_description
1 polymer ?
#
loop_
_entity_poly.entity_id
_entity_poly.type
_entity_poly.pdbx_seq_one_letter_code
_entity_poly.pdbx_strand_id
1 'polypeptide(L)'
;MSSVPGHIRNSPERLLIVCVVDGQQYTFVSTVQPPLPPFEAGEIQINYDDPSQLASTKRFHGTVTNGQLTLIIDDGVTITAVINPPHDIGHITGAGVWNVN
;
A
#
# COMPACT_ATOMS: atom_id res chain seq x y z
N MET A 1 -12.04 -12.42 -4.80
CA MET A 1 -11.45 -11.62 -3.72
C MET A 1 -10.68 -12.51 -2.74
N SER A 2 -9.37 -12.41 -2.80
CA SER A 2 -8.38 -12.98 -1.89
C SER A 2 -7.82 -11.87 -0.98
N SER A 3 -7.35 -12.23 0.21
CA SER A 3 -6.74 -11.31 1.16
C SER A 3 -5.44 -11.91 1.70
N VAL A 4 -4.37 -11.12 1.69
CA VAL A 4 -3.07 -11.53 2.25
C VAL A 4 -2.52 -10.48 3.22
N PRO A 5 -1.80 -10.90 4.27
CA PRO A 5 -1.06 -9.98 5.11
C PRO A 5 0.12 -9.36 4.34
N GLY A 6 0.56 -8.19 4.81
CA GLY A 6 1.73 -7.52 4.26
C GLY A 6 2.48 -6.67 5.29
N HIS A 7 3.50 -5.96 4.81
CA HIS A 7 4.19 -4.93 5.58
C HIS A 7 4.34 -3.65 4.75
N ILE A 8 4.29 -2.48 5.42
CA ILE A 8 4.47 -1.16 4.81
C ILE A 8 5.66 -0.49 5.47
N ARG A 9 6.50 0.13 4.66
CA ARG A 9 7.51 1.10 5.09
C ARG A 9 7.32 2.37 4.31
N ASN A 10 7.46 3.51 4.97
CA ASN A 10 7.36 4.79 4.30
C ASN A 10 8.63 5.63 4.47
N SER A 11 8.84 6.51 3.51
CA SER A 11 9.61 7.74 3.67
C SER A 11 8.72 8.90 3.22
N PRO A 12 9.14 10.17 3.38
CA PRO A 12 8.26 11.31 3.08
C PRO A 12 7.58 11.21 1.71
N GLU A 13 8.30 10.85 0.66
CA GLU A 13 7.74 10.82 -0.70
C GLU A 13 7.57 9.40 -1.24
N ARG A 14 7.68 8.36 -0.40
CA ARG A 14 7.63 6.97 -0.86
C ARG A 14 6.89 6.03 0.07
N LEU A 15 6.18 5.07 -0.54
CA LEU A 15 5.62 3.91 0.13
C LEU A 15 6.20 2.64 -0.50
N LEU A 16 6.65 1.74 0.35
CA LEU A 16 7.06 0.39 0.01
C LEU A 16 6.11 -0.58 0.71
N ILE A 17 5.43 -1.41 -0.08
CA ILE A 17 4.45 -2.38 0.40
C ILE A 17 4.87 -3.76 -0.05
N VAL A 18 4.88 -4.73 0.85
CA VAL A 18 5.30 -6.09 0.52
C VAL A 18 4.29 -7.09 1.03
N CYS A 19 4.02 -8.13 0.23
CA CYS A 19 3.24 -9.29 0.64
C CYS A 19 3.78 -10.56 -0.01
N VAL A 20 3.27 -11.69 0.47
CA VAL A 20 3.57 -13.01 -0.08
C VAL A 20 2.27 -13.63 -0.56
N VAL A 21 2.21 -14.00 -1.83
CA VAL A 21 1.08 -14.72 -2.45
C VAL A 21 1.64 -16.01 -3.03
N ASP A 22 1.07 -17.15 -2.62
CA ASP A 22 1.47 -18.49 -3.09
C ASP A 22 2.99 -18.77 -3.01
N GLY A 23 3.64 -18.21 -1.98
CA GLY A 23 5.09 -18.34 -1.74
C GLY A 23 5.98 -17.37 -2.51
N GLN A 24 5.41 -16.52 -3.37
CA GLN A 24 6.12 -15.50 -4.14
C GLN A 24 6.02 -14.13 -3.44
N GLN A 25 7.14 -13.39 -3.36
CA GLN A 25 7.13 -12.05 -2.77
C GLN A 25 6.78 -10.99 -3.82
N TYR A 26 5.76 -10.18 -3.49
CA TYR A 26 5.34 -9.03 -4.27
C TYR A 26 5.72 -7.75 -3.52
N THR A 27 6.37 -6.82 -4.21
CA THR A 27 6.82 -5.53 -3.64
C THR A 27 6.30 -4.38 -4.49
N PHE A 28 5.41 -3.55 -3.93
CA PHE A 28 4.98 -2.29 -4.52
C PHE A 28 5.90 -1.17 -4.07
N VAL A 29 6.65 -0.58 -5.01
CA VAL A 29 7.49 0.59 -4.75
C VAL A 29 6.84 1.80 -5.40
N SER A 30 6.47 2.79 -4.59
CA SER A 30 5.67 3.92 -5.06
C SER A 30 6.16 5.26 -4.56
N THR A 31 5.76 6.30 -5.30
CA THR A 31 5.81 7.70 -4.90
C THR A 31 4.47 8.10 -4.28
N VAL A 32 4.47 9.05 -3.36
CA VAL A 32 3.24 9.54 -2.70
C VAL A 32 3.24 11.06 -2.53
N GLN A 33 2.08 11.67 -2.68
CA GLN A 33 1.85 13.09 -2.45
C GLN A 33 0.48 13.31 -1.75
N PRO A 34 0.39 14.18 -0.73
CA PRO A 34 1.47 14.94 -0.08
C PRO A 34 2.48 14.04 0.66
N PRO A 35 3.64 14.59 1.07
CA PRO A 35 4.62 13.82 1.82
C PRO A 35 4.05 13.26 3.15
N LEU A 36 4.42 12.04 3.50
CA LEU A 36 3.95 11.33 4.69
C LEU A 36 4.95 11.48 5.86
N PRO A 37 4.49 11.71 7.10
CA PRO A 37 5.32 11.56 8.28
C PRO A 37 5.72 10.08 8.47
N PRO A 38 6.84 9.78 9.17
CA PRO A 38 7.25 8.40 9.40
C PRO A 38 6.22 7.64 10.24
N PHE A 39 5.92 6.41 9.84
CA PHE A 39 5.08 5.47 10.59
C PHE A 39 5.48 4.01 10.32
N GLU A 40 5.07 3.13 11.21
CA GLU A 40 5.04 1.69 11.01
C GLU A 40 3.58 1.22 10.88
N ALA A 41 3.35 0.11 10.20
CA ALA A 41 2.02 -0.49 10.09
C ALA A 41 2.12 -1.97 10.43
N GLY A 42 1.52 -2.36 11.56
CA GLY A 42 1.61 -3.73 12.10
C GLY A 42 0.53 -4.67 11.56
N GLU A 43 -0.65 -4.14 11.26
CA GLU A 43 -1.76 -4.88 10.66
C GLU A 43 -2.05 -4.31 9.28
N ILE A 44 -1.69 -5.06 8.24
CA ILE A 44 -1.91 -4.68 6.84
C ILE A 44 -2.65 -5.81 6.14
N GLN A 45 -3.70 -5.45 5.42
CA GLN A 45 -4.45 -6.36 4.55
C GLN A 45 -4.39 -5.85 3.11
N ILE A 46 -4.06 -6.74 2.19
CA ILE A 46 -4.07 -6.48 0.75
C ILE A 46 -5.12 -7.39 0.13
N ASN A 47 -6.17 -6.77 -0.41
CA ASN A 47 -7.24 -7.47 -1.10
C ASN A 47 -7.08 -7.31 -2.61
N TYR A 48 -7.20 -8.41 -3.33
CA TYR A 48 -7.10 -8.49 -4.79
C TYR A 48 -8.02 -9.60 -5.31
N ASP A 49 -8.37 -9.57 -6.58
CA ASP A 49 -9.17 -10.60 -7.23
C ASP A 49 -8.31 -11.59 -8.02
N ASP A 50 -7.22 -11.12 -8.63
CA ASP A 50 -6.31 -11.93 -9.43
C ASP A 50 -4.85 -11.50 -9.17
N PRO A 51 -3.88 -12.44 -8.98
CA PRO A 51 -2.48 -12.09 -8.77
C PRO A 51 -1.85 -11.22 -9.86
N SER A 52 -2.37 -11.24 -11.10
CA SER A 52 -1.92 -10.35 -12.18
C SER A 52 -2.17 -8.86 -11.89
N GLN A 53 -3.06 -8.52 -10.95
CA GLN A 53 -3.25 -7.15 -10.47
C GLN A 53 -2.07 -6.65 -9.64
N LEU A 54 -1.26 -7.56 -9.07
CA LEU A 54 -0.03 -7.27 -8.32
C LEU A 54 1.19 -7.21 -9.26
N ALA A 55 1.03 -6.64 -10.45
CA ALA A 55 2.08 -6.49 -11.45
C ALA A 55 2.03 -5.09 -12.09
N SER A 56 3.08 -4.74 -12.85
CA SER A 56 3.14 -3.50 -13.65
C SER A 56 3.17 -2.20 -12.83
N THR A 57 3.22 -1.07 -13.54
CA THR A 57 3.06 0.27 -13.00
C THR A 57 1.58 0.61 -12.82
N LYS A 58 1.21 1.11 -11.65
CA LYS A 58 -0.16 1.49 -11.27
C LYS A 58 -0.18 2.85 -10.61
N ARG A 59 -1.25 3.63 -10.81
CA ARG A 59 -1.54 4.75 -9.92
C ARG A 59 -2.36 4.27 -8.74
N PHE A 60 -2.42 5.08 -7.70
CA PHE A 60 -3.29 4.86 -6.57
C PHE A 60 -3.84 6.18 -6.04
N HIS A 61 -4.94 6.07 -5.32
CA HIS A 61 -5.47 7.12 -4.48
C HIS A 61 -5.82 6.52 -3.11
N GLY A 62 -5.85 7.35 -2.07
CA GLY A 62 -6.06 6.85 -0.73
C GLY A 62 -6.30 7.95 0.29
N THR A 63 -6.43 7.51 1.54
CA THR A 63 -6.64 8.40 2.69
C THR A 63 -5.81 7.92 3.88
N VAL A 64 -5.30 8.88 4.65
CA VAL A 64 -4.75 8.66 5.99
C VAL A 64 -5.60 9.46 6.97
N THR A 65 -6.46 8.77 7.72
CA THR A 65 -7.42 9.39 8.63
C THR A 65 -7.64 8.52 9.86
N ASN A 66 -7.69 9.11 11.04
CA ASN A 66 -7.78 8.50 12.35
C ASN A 66 -6.73 7.38 12.56
N GLY A 67 -5.50 7.57 12.05
CA GLY A 67 -4.46 6.54 12.12
C GLY A 67 -4.71 5.31 11.24
N GLN A 68 -5.63 5.40 10.28
CA GLN A 68 -5.90 4.35 9.30
C GLN A 68 -5.45 4.81 7.91
N LEU A 69 -4.63 3.99 7.26
CA LEU A 69 -4.26 4.13 5.86
C LEU A 69 -5.19 3.24 5.02
N THR A 70 -5.81 3.82 3.99
CA THR A 70 -6.55 3.08 2.96
C THR A 70 -6.04 3.50 1.59
N LEU A 71 -5.62 2.55 0.76
CA LEU A 71 -5.18 2.77 -0.61
C LEU A 71 -6.06 1.95 -1.57
N ILE A 72 -6.37 2.55 -2.70
CA ILE A 72 -7.01 1.91 -3.85
C ILE A 72 -6.05 2.08 -5.02
N ILE A 73 -5.46 0.97 -5.43
CA ILE A 73 -4.57 0.90 -6.59
C ILE A 73 -5.41 0.64 -7.84
N ASP A 74 -5.02 1.25 -8.95
CA ASP A 74 -5.63 0.98 -10.27
C ASP A 74 -5.77 -0.53 -10.50
N ASP A 75 -6.90 -0.93 -11.08
CA ASP A 75 -7.36 -2.33 -11.26
C ASP A 75 -7.94 -3.03 -10.02
N GLY A 76 -8.19 -2.30 -8.93
CA GLY A 76 -9.10 -2.73 -7.85
C GLY A 76 -8.43 -3.37 -6.64
N VAL A 77 -7.09 -3.37 -6.57
CA VAL A 77 -6.37 -3.80 -5.37
C VAL A 77 -6.58 -2.78 -4.26
N THR A 78 -7.02 -3.23 -3.09
CA THR A 78 -7.21 -2.37 -1.91
C THR A 78 -6.22 -2.73 -0.82
N ILE A 79 -5.64 -1.74 -0.17
CA ILE A 79 -4.70 -1.93 0.93
C ILE A 79 -5.21 -1.15 2.13
N THR A 80 -5.40 -1.83 3.25
CA THR A 80 -5.78 -1.20 4.52
C THR A 80 -4.70 -1.46 5.54
N ALA A 81 -4.42 -0.45 6.37
CA ALA A 81 -3.46 -0.59 7.45
C ALA A 81 -3.77 0.33 8.62
N VAL A 82 -3.46 -0.13 9.84
CA VAL A 82 -3.40 0.73 11.02
C VAL A 82 -1.96 1.20 11.20
N ILE A 83 -1.75 2.51 11.22
CA ILE A 83 -0.42 3.13 11.30
C ILE A 83 -0.10 3.59 12.72
N ASN A 84 1.17 3.46 13.12
CA ASN A 84 1.69 3.86 14.42
C ASN A 84 3.02 4.62 14.25
N PRO A 85 3.16 5.85 14.78
CA PRO A 85 2.13 6.63 15.47
C PRO A 85 0.96 7.00 14.52
N PRO A 86 -0.24 7.25 15.06
CA PRO A 86 -1.39 7.66 14.26
C PRO A 86 -1.16 9.06 13.68
N HIS A 87 -1.58 9.27 12.43
CA HIS A 87 -1.51 10.56 11.73
C HIS A 87 -2.81 10.84 10.98
N ASP A 88 -3.07 12.12 10.73
CA ASP A 88 -4.19 12.63 9.93
C ASP A 88 -3.66 13.53 8.81
N ILE A 89 -3.60 12.99 7.60
CA ILE A 89 -3.04 13.69 6.43
C ILE A 89 -4.16 14.02 5.43
N GLY A 90 -5.25 13.26 5.47
CA GLY A 90 -6.34 13.36 4.50
C GLY A 90 -6.03 12.57 3.24
N HIS A 91 -6.28 13.17 2.08
CA HIS A 91 -6.15 12.49 0.79
C HIS A 91 -4.70 12.39 0.33
N ILE A 92 -4.33 11.22 -0.19
CA ILE A 92 -3.02 10.95 -0.77
C ILE A 92 -3.17 10.31 -2.15
N THR A 93 -2.24 10.59 -3.04
CA THR A 93 -2.18 10.04 -4.40
C THR A 93 -0.76 9.65 -4.74
N GLY A 94 -0.59 8.81 -5.75
CA GLY A 94 0.74 8.46 -6.22
C GLY A 94 0.74 7.44 -7.34
N ALA A 95 1.94 7.00 -7.68
CA ALA A 95 2.17 5.93 -8.65
C ALA A 95 3.33 5.06 -8.20
N GLY A 96 3.22 3.76 -8.48
CA GLY A 96 4.23 2.79 -8.14
C GLY A 96 4.27 1.62 -9.09
N VAL A 97 5.26 0.75 -8.88
CA VAL A 97 5.46 -0.48 -9.65
C VAL A 97 5.45 -1.66 -8.71
N TRP A 98 4.71 -2.70 -9.08
CA TRP A 98 4.82 -4.00 -8.46
C TRP A 98 5.97 -4.79 -9.08
N ASN A 99 6.88 -5.27 -8.23
CA ASN A 99 7.96 -6.18 -8.58
C ASN A 99 7.73 -7.53 -7.93
N VAL A 100 8.08 -8.59 -8.66
CA VAL A 100 7.96 -9.98 -8.23
C VAL A 100 9.38 -10.52 -8.05
N ASN A 101 9.68 -11.02 -6.85
CA ASN A 101 10.98 -11.59 -6.47
C ASN A 101 10.83 -13.06 -6.10
#